data_AF-A0A6I1H3K4-F1
#
_entry.id   AF-A0A6I1H3K4-F1
#
_cell.length_a   1.000
_cell.length_b   1.000
_cell.length_c   1.000
_cell.angle_alpha   90.00
_cell.angle_beta   90.00
_cell.angle_gamma   90.00
#
_symmetry.space_group_name_H-M   'P 1'
#
loop_
_entity.id
_entity.type
_entity.pdbx_description
1 polymer ?
#
loop_
_entity_poly.entity_id
_entity_poly.type
_entity_poly.pdbx_seq_one_letter_code
_entity_poly.pdbx_strand_id
1 'polypeptide(L)'
;MAVSPLAREAGIRPGMRRAGALMLAPQARLHERSPQLEAQALQAVALALLQYSPLVAQAEEATLLVDAGASLRLFGGVRALCRQIAASLRALGYTGQLSCAPTARGA
;
A
#
# COMPACT_ATOMS: atom_id res chain seq x y z
N MET A 1 10.61 0.42 -10.38
CA MET A 1 11.34 -0.61 -9.60
C MET A 1 11.23 -0.26 -8.13
N ALA A 2 10.79 -1.21 -7.29
CA ALA A 2 10.82 -1.06 -5.83
C ALA A 2 12.16 -1.57 -5.27
N VAL A 3 12.58 -1.03 -4.13
CA VAL A 3 13.79 -1.43 -3.40
C VAL A 3 13.44 -1.49 -1.92
N SER A 4 13.77 -2.59 -1.24
CA SER A 4 13.52 -2.72 0.20
C SER A 4 14.42 -1.77 1.01
N PRO A 5 14.06 -1.42 2.26
CA PRO A 5 14.90 -0.59 3.13
C PRO A 5 16.33 -1.11 3.25
N LEU A 6 16.50 -2.41 3.52
CA LEU A 6 17.82 -3.06 3.62
C LEU A 6 18.64 -2.95 2.33
N ALA A 7 18.01 -3.12 1.16
CA ALA A 7 18.72 -2.96 -0.11
C ALA A 7 19.11 -1.49 -0.34
N ARG A 8 18.30 -0.54 0.10
CA ARG A 8 18.61 0.89 0.01
C ARG A 8 19.75 1.31 0.94
N GLU A 9 19.81 0.75 2.14
CA GLU A 9 20.94 0.88 3.08
C GLU A 9 22.23 0.31 2.49
N ALA A 10 22.16 -0.81 1.76
CA ALA A 10 23.28 -1.38 1.01
C ALA A 10 23.67 -0.58 -0.26
N GLY A 11 23.08 0.60 -0.48
CA GLY A 11 23.43 1.48 -1.60
C GLY A 11 22.67 1.23 -2.89
N ILE A 12 21.80 0.22 -2.97
CA ILE A 12 20.98 -0.05 -4.17
C ILE A 12 19.95 1.09 -4.34
N ARG A 13 19.71 1.52 -5.59
CA ARG A 13 18.74 2.55 -5.95
C ARG A 13 17.82 2.05 -7.07
N PRO A 14 16.55 2.52 -7.13
CA PRO A 14 15.69 2.27 -8.28
C PRO A 14 16.37 2.69 -9.59
N GLY A 15 16.21 1.89 -10.65
CA GLY A 15 16.79 2.16 -11.97
C GLY A 15 18.20 1.62 -12.18
N MET A 16 18.88 1.12 -11.14
CA MET A 16 20.14 0.40 -11.30
C MET A 16 19.96 -0.87 -12.14
N ARG A 17 20.95 -1.15 -13.00
CA ARG A 17 21.04 -2.43 -13.71
C ARG A 17 21.27 -3.57 -12.71
N ARG A 18 20.75 -4.76 -13.01
CA ARG A 18 20.92 -5.99 -12.21
C ARG A 18 22.36 -6.24 -11.76
N ALA A 19 23.31 -6.18 -12.70
CA ALA A 19 24.73 -6.39 -12.39
C ALA A 19 25.28 -5.35 -11.39
N GLY A 20 24.89 -4.08 -11.54
CA GLY A 20 25.31 -3.02 -10.62
C GLY A 20 24.75 -3.20 -9.21
N ALA A 21 23.48 -3.61 -9.09
CA ALA A 21 22.89 -3.90 -7.78
C ALA A 21 23.56 -5.10 -7.09
N LEU A 22 23.89 -6.17 -7.84
CA LEU A 22 24.56 -7.36 -7.30
C LEU A 22 26.03 -7.13 -6.95
N MET A 23 26.72 -6.15 -7.57
CA MET A 23 28.05 -5.76 -7.11
C MET A 23 28.02 -5.09 -5.73
N LEU A 24 26.98 -4.30 -5.43
CA LEU A 24 26.82 -3.66 -4.12
C LEU A 24 26.35 -4.64 -3.04
N ALA A 25 25.46 -5.57 -3.39
CA ALA A 25 24.97 -6.59 -2.47
C ALA A 25 24.77 -7.92 -3.21
N PRO A 26 25.78 -8.81 -3.23
CA PRO A 26 25.70 -10.12 -3.91
C PRO A 26 24.56 -11.01 -3.40
N GLN A 27 24.17 -10.84 -2.14
CA GLN A 27 23.07 -11.54 -1.48
C GLN A 27 21.67 -10.96 -1.81
N ALA A 28 21.60 -9.86 -2.57
CA ALA A 28 20.32 -9.23 -2.90
C ALA A 28 19.45 -10.17 -3.74
N ARG A 29 18.19 -10.33 -3.32
CA ARG A 29 17.19 -11.10 -4.07
C ARG A 29 16.51 -10.19 -5.08
N LEU A 30 16.52 -10.62 -6.34
CA LEU A 30 15.87 -9.93 -7.43
C LEU A 30 14.61 -10.69 -7.80
N HIS A 31 13.49 -9.98 -7.83
CA HIS A 31 12.19 -10.52 -8.18
C HIS A 31 11.69 -9.85 -9.44
N GLU A 32 11.15 -10.64 -10.36
CA GLU A 32 10.41 -10.09 -11.49
C GLU A 32 9.06 -9.56 -11.02
N ARG A 33 8.63 -8.47 -11.63
CA ARG A 33 7.34 -7.86 -11.32
C ARG A 33 6.22 -8.79 -11.80
N SER A 34 5.27 -9.12 -10.93
CA SER A 34 4.05 -9.84 -11.29
C SER A 34 2.83 -8.93 -11.11
N PRO A 35 2.34 -8.29 -12.19
CA PRO A 35 1.13 -7.45 -12.13
C PRO A 35 -0.09 -8.21 -11.61
N GLN A 36 -0.17 -9.52 -11.85
CA GLN A 36 -1.27 -10.36 -11.39
C GLN A 36 -1.29 -10.48 -9.86
N LEU A 37 -0.14 -10.75 -9.24
CA LEU A 37 -0.03 -10.80 -7.77
C LEU A 37 -0.27 -9.43 -7.14
N GLU A 38 0.19 -8.35 -7.77
CA GLU A 38 -0.09 -6.98 -7.33
C GLU A 38 -1.59 -6.67 -7.36
N ALA A 39 -2.29 -7.03 -8.44
CA ALA A 39 -3.73 -6.85 -8.54
C ALA A 39 -4.51 -7.68 -7.51
N GLN A 40 -4.09 -8.93 -7.27
CA GLN A 40 -4.69 -9.78 -6.23
C GLN A 40 -4.49 -9.21 -4.83
N ALA A 41 -3.30 -8.69 -4.53
CA ALA A 41 -3.01 -8.02 -3.27
C ALA A 41 -3.92 -6.80 -3.07
N LEU A 42 -4.06 -5.97 -4.10
CA LEU A 42 -4.90 -4.78 -4.05
C LEU A 42 -6.39 -5.15 -3.88
N GLN A 43 -6.86 -6.19 -4.56
CA GLN A 43 -8.21 -6.72 -4.41
C GLN A 43 -8.46 -7.24 -2.99
N ALA A 44 -7.50 -7.96 -2.39
CA ALA A 44 -7.62 -8.46 -1.03
C ALA A 44 -7.74 -7.30 -0.02
N VAL A 45 -6.95 -6.23 -0.20
CA VAL A 45 -7.07 -5.02 0.61
C VAL A 45 -8.43 -4.36 0.38
N ALA A 46 -8.88 -4.20 -0.86
CA ALA A 46 -10.17 -3.60 -1.18
C ALA A 46 -11.33 -4.33 -0.49
N LEU A 47 -11.33 -5.67 -0.53
CA LEU A 47 -12.31 -6.51 0.16
C LEU A 47 -12.27 -6.30 1.68
N ALA A 48 -11.08 -6.22 2.28
CA ALA A 48 -10.97 -5.94 3.71
C ALA A 48 -11.47 -4.54 4.07
N LEU A 49 -11.30 -3.54 3.19
CA LEU A 49 -11.79 -2.18 3.42
C LEU A 49 -13.33 -2.09 3.42
N LEU A 50 -14.03 -3.05 2.81
CA LEU A 50 -15.49 -3.09 2.80
C LEU A 50 -16.11 -3.16 4.20
N GLN A 51 -15.37 -3.63 5.21
CA GLN A 51 -15.82 -3.62 6.60
C GLN A 51 -15.99 -2.20 7.17
N TYR A 52 -15.36 -1.19 6.56
CA TYR A 52 -15.40 0.21 7.00
C TYR A 52 -16.34 1.08 6.16
N SER A 53 -16.54 0.74 4.90
CA SER A 53 -17.49 1.40 4.02
C SER A 53 -17.77 0.51 2.81
N PRO A 54 -19.03 0.41 2.34
CA PRO A 54 -19.32 -0.27 1.08
C PRO A 54 -18.82 0.50 -0.15
N LEU A 55 -18.43 1.76 0.01
CA LEU A 55 -17.98 2.64 -1.06
C LEU A 55 -16.45 2.63 -1.15
N VAL A 56 -15.93 1.63 -1.84
CA VAL A 56 -14.50 1.46 -2.12
C VAL A 56 -14.27 1.49 -3.63
N ALA A 57 -13.34 2.30 -4.09
CA ALA A 57 -12.97 2.41 -5.50
C ALA A 57 -11.46 2.28 -5.69
N GLN A 58 -11.05 1.65 -6.78
CA GLN A 58 -9.65 1.58 -7.19
C GLN A 58 -9.30 2.81 -8.03
N ALA A 59 -8.17 3.42 -7.72
CA ALA A 59 -7.56 4.51 -8.48
C ALA A 59 -6.20 4.07 -9.08
N GLU A 60 -5.48 5.02 -9.65
CA GLU A 60 -4.16 4.78 -10.25
C GLU A 60 -3.09 4.46 -9.18
N GLU A 61 -1.90 4.02 -9.62
CA GLU A 61 -0.73 3.74 -8.76
C GLU A 61 -0.98 2.85 -7.52
N ALA A 62 -1.83 1.83 -7.65
CA ALA A 62 -2.20 0.93 -6.54
C ALA A 62 -2.85 1.66 -5.35
N THR A 63 -3.70 2.64 -5.66
CA THR A 63 -4.45 3.43 -4.69
C THR A 63 -5.89 2.92 -4.54
N LEU A 64 -6.39 2.92 -3.30
CA LEU A 64 -7.79 2.65 -2.98
C LEU A 64 -8.40 3.86 -2.31
N LEU A 65 -9.58 4.26 -2.78
CA LEU A 65 -10.38 5.35 -2.23
C LEU A 65 -11.51 4.74 -1.41
N VAL A 66 -11.75 5.31 -0.22
CA VAL A 66 -12.81 4.89 0.69
C VAL A 66 -13.64 6.10 1.05
N ASP A 67 -14.92 6.10 0.71
CA ASP A 67 -15.84 7.10 1.26
C ASP A 67 -16.19 6.72 2.70
N ALA A 68 -15.55 7.41 3.64
CA ALA A 68 -15.72 7.19 5.07
C ALA A 68 -16.85 8.05 5.68
N GLY A 69 -17.46 8.98 4.96
CA GLY A 69 -18.29 10.04 5.52
C GLY A 69 -19.43 9.52 6.41
N ALA A 70 -20.16 8.52 5.90
CA ALA A 70 -21.26 7.88 6.63
C ALA A 70 -20.79 7.01 7.81
N SER A 71 -19.55 6.52 7.79
CA SER A 71 -19.04 5.57 8.78
C SER A 71 -18.13 6.18 9.84
N LEU A 72 -17.72 7.46 9.70
CA LEU A 72 -16.84 8.12 10.66
C LEU A 72 -17.36 8.03 12.10
N ARG A 73 -18.66 8.26 12.34
CA ARG A 73 -19.23 8.19 13.70
C ARG A 73 -19.16 6.78 14.28
N LEU A 74 -19.36 5.75 13.45
CA LEU A 74 -19.28 4.34 13.86
C LEU A 74 -17.86 3.97 14.30
N PHE A 75 -16.85 4.49 13.61
CA PHE A 75 -15.45 4.15 13.87
C PHE A 75 -14.72 5.14 14.79
N GLY A 76 -15.44 6.04 15.47
CA GLY A 76 -14.85 6.98 16.43
C GLY A 76 -14.06 8.13 15.79
N GLY A 77 -14.43 8.50 14.57
CA GLY A 77 -13.85 9.59 13.79
C GLY A 77 -12.65 9.19 12.93
N VAL A 78 -12.19 10.13 12.10
CA VAL A 78 -11.21 9.87 11.04
C VAL A 78 -9.89 9.27 11.54
N ARG A 79 -9.34 9.80 12.64
CA ARG A 79 -8.07 9.30 13.19
C ARG A 79 -8.17 7.86 13.70
N ALA A 80 -9.29 7.51 14.33
CA ALA A 80 -9.53 6.17 14.82
C ALA A 80 -9.72 5.19 13.66
N LEU A 81 -10.48 5.59 12.64
CA LEU A 81 -10.64 4.83 11.40
C LEU A 81 -9.29 4.58 10.70
N CYS A 82 -8.45 5.59 10.50
CA CYS A 82 -7.12 5.41 9.90
C CYS A 82 -6.25 4.41 10.67
N ARG A 83 -6.29 4.44 12.01
CA ARG A 83 -5.55 3.47 12.84
C ARG A 83 -6.06 2.05 12.64
N GLN A 84 -7.37 1.87 12.56
CA GLN A 84 -7.99 0.56 12.32
C GLN A 84 -7.65 0.05 10.92
N ILE A 85 -7.78 0.87 9.88
CA ILE A 85 -7.39 0.53 8.51
C ILE A 85 -5.91 0.11 8.45
N ALA A 86 -5.02 0.90 9.08
CA ALA A 86 -3.60 0.56 9.13
C ALA A 86 -3.33 -0.77 9.86
N ALA A 87 -4.11 -1.11 10.88
CA ALA A 87 -4.02 -2.39 11.57
C ALA A 87 -4.48 -3.55 10.67
N SER A 88 -5.57 -3.38 9.94
CA SER A 88 -6.07 -4.39 8.98
C SER A 88 -5.10 -4.63 7.83
N LEU A 89 -4.50 -3.58 7.28
CA LEU A 89 -3.42 -3.70 6.30
C LEU A 89 -2.26 -4.54 6.83
N ARG A 90 -1.79 -4.24 8.05
CA ARG A 90 -0.71 -5.02 8.69
C ARG A 90 -1.10 -6.47 8.94
N ALA A 91 -2.34 -6.74 9.35
CA ALA A 91 -2.83 -8.10 9.55
C ALA A 91 -2.85 -8.93 8.24
N LEU A 92 -3.05 -8.28 7.10
CA LEU A 92 -2.94 -8.89 5.77
C LEU A 92 -1.49 -9.02 5.26
N GLY A 93 -0.50 -8.52 6.00
CA GLY A 93 0.90 -8.51 5.59
C GLY A 93 1.29 -7.33 4.67
N TYR A 94 0.44 -6.30 4.57
CA TYR A 94 0.68 -5.13 3.73
C TYR A 94 0.98 -3.88 4.56
N THR A 95 1.76 -2.98 3.96
CA THR A 95 1.98 -1.62 4.46
C THR A 95 1.51 -0.63 3.41
N GLY A 96 0.93 0.49 3.84
CA GLY A 96 0.47 1.54 2.94
C GLY A 96 0.55 2.92 3.59
N GLN A 97 0.45 3.95 2.76
CA GLN A 97 0.27 5.33 3.20
C GLN A 97 -1.23 5.65 3.22
N LEU A 98 -1.65 6.42 4.23
CA LEU A 98 -3.04 6.83 4.38
C LEU A 98 -3.10 8.36 4.41
N SER A 99 -4.05 8.90 3.66
CA SER A 99 -4.40 10.31 3.62
C SER A 99 -5.92 10.45 3.73
N CYS A 100 -6.38 11.62 4.17
CA CYS A 100 -7.80 11.92 4.29
C CYS A 100 -8.03 13.37 3.91
N ALA A 101 -9.03 13.60 3.06
CA ALA A 101 -9.50 14.93 2.70
C ALA A 101 -11.02 14.91 2.47
N PRO A 102 -11.67 16.08 2.39
CA PRO A 102 -13.10 16.16 2.09
C PRO A 102 -13.51 15.65 0.70
N THR A 103 -12.54 15.45 -0.21
CA THR A 103 -12.78 14.94 -1.56
C THR A 103 -11.74 13.88 -1.94
N ALA A 104 -12.12 12.97 -2.82
CA ALA A 104 -11.24 11.90 -3.30
C ALA A 104 -9.93 12.42 -3.93
N ARG A 105 -9.97 13.55 -4.63
CA ARG A 105 -8.78 14.14 -5.28
C ARG A 105 -7.85 14.88 -4.31
N GLY A 106 -8.39 15.35 -3.19
CA GLY A 106 -7.61 16.06 -2.18
C GLY A 106 -6.95 15.12 -1.16
N ALA A 107 -7.41 13.87 -1.10
CA ALA A 107 -6.80 12.82 -0.29
C ALA A 107 -5.57 12.31 -1.03
#